data_AF-A0A1F8SAC5-F1
#
_entry.id   AF-A0A1F8SAC5-F1
#
_cell.length_a   1.000
_cell.length_b   1.000
_cell.length_c   1.000
_cell.angle_alpha   90.00
_cell.angle_beta   90.00
_cell.angle_gamma   90.00
#
_symmetry.space_group_name_H-M   'P 1'
#
loop_
_entity.id
_entity.type
_entity.pdbx_description
1 polymer ?
#
loop_
_entity_poly.entity_id
_entity_poly.type
_entity_poly.pdbx_seq_one_letter_code
_entity_poly.pdbx_strand_id
1 'polypeptide(L)'
;MELAAAILIVNGALSALTSLEVVGRLADQGTASAPIALLSFAIGIGSVVLGILVRYGAAWLVAVNVVAVAGFLEISSWTALGLLFGILDVVVLLALFRERPWFTWSPEARSEREDGGED
;
A
#
# COMPACT_ATOMS: atom_id res chain seq x y z
N MET A 1 10.65 8.47 3.04
CA MET A 1 9.42 7.78 3.45
C MET A 1 8.22 8.53 2.94
N GLU A 2 8.24 9.87 3.00
CA GLU A 2 7.19 10.74 2.47
C GLU A 2 6.81 10.46 1.01
N LEU A 3 7.78 10.24 0.10
CA LEU A 3 7.48 9.91 -1.30
C LEU A 3 6.78 8.55 -1.43
N ALA A 4 7.29 7.50 -0.78
CA ALA A 4 6.69 6.17 -0.80
C ALA A 4 5.28 6.18 -0.20
N ALA A 5 5.10 6.87 0.93
CA ALA A 5 3.80 7.06 1.58
C ALA A 5 2.82 7.83 0.68
N ALA A 6 3.27 8.91 0.04
CA ALA A 6 2.43 9.68 -0.88
C ALA A 6 2.01 8.85 -2.10
N ILE A 7 2.92 8.08 -2.69
CA ILE A 7 2.60 7.19 -3.82
C ILE A 7 1.63 6.10 -3.36
N LEU A 8 1.84 5.48 -2.20
CA LEU A 8 0.93 4.49 -1.62
C LEU A 8 -0.50 5.02 -1.44
N ILE A 9 -0.63 6.22 -0.88
CA ILE A 9 -1.92 6.86 -0.63
C ILE A 9 -2.61 7.20 -1.96
N VAL A 10 -1.88 7.85 -2.88
CA VAL A 10 -2.44 8.27 -4.17
C VAL A 10 -2.79 7.07 -5.04
N ASN A 11 -1.89 6.08 -5.14
CA ASN A 11 -2.11 4.87 -5.93
C ASN A 11 -3.27 4.05 -5.34
N GLY A 12 -3.26 3.82 -4.03
CA GLY A 12 -4.34 3.10 -3.34
C GLY A 12 -5.71 3.77 -3.51
N ALA A 13 -5.77 5.10 -3.42
CA ALA A 13 -7.02 5.84 -3.63
C ALA A 13 -7.52 5.75 -5.08
N LEU A 14 -6.64 5.88 -6.07
CA LEU A 14 -7.00 5.75 -7.48
C LEU A 14 -7.44 4.32 -7.82
N SER A 15 -6.74 3.31 -7.30
CA SER A 15 -7.06 1.91 -7.50
C SER A 15 -8.43 1.57 -6.86
N ALA A 16 -8.73 2.11 -5.68
CA ALA A 16 -10.06 1.98 -5.06
C ALA A 16 -11.17 2.65 -5.88
N LEU A 17 -10.95 3.88 -6.37
CA LEU A 17 -11.94 4.61 -7.17
C LEU A 17 -12.22 3.94 -8.52
N THR A 18 -11.18 3.51 -9.22
CA THR A 18 -11.31 2.80 -10.50
C THR A 18 -11.99 1.45 -10.33
N SER A 19 -11.71 0.74 -9.23
CA SER A 19 -12.41 -0.50 -8.91
C SER A 19 -13.91 -0.27 -8.69
N LEU A 20 -14.28 0.81 -8.00
CA LEU A 20 -15.68 1.19 -7.80
C LEU A 20 -16.39 1.52 -9.11
N GLU A 21 -15.72 2.23 -10.02
CA GLU A 21 -16.26 2.55 -11.36
C GLU A 21 -16.47 1.28 -12.20
N VAL A 22 -15.52 0.34 -12.15
CA VAL A 22 -15.63 -0.96 -12.84
C VAL A 22 -16.78 -1.78 -12.28
N VAL A 23 -16.99 -1.82 -10.96
CA VAL A 23 -18.16 -2.47 -10.34
C VAL A 23 -19.46 -1.84 -10.83
N GLY A 24 -19.56 -0.51 -10.86
CA GLY A 24 -20.75 0.18 -11.34
C GLY A 24 -21.10 -0.20 -12.78
N ARG A 25 -20.11 -0.19 -13.68
CA ARG A 25 -20.32 -0.56 -15.09
C ARG A 25 -20.67 -2.04 -15.29
N LEU A 26 -20.08 -2.94 -14.49
CA LEU A 26 -20.38 -4.38 -14.57
C LEU A 26 -21.74 -4.73 -13.98
N ALA A 27 -22.19 -4.01 -12.95
CA ALA A 27 -23.54 -4.12 -12.41
C ALA A 27 -24.60 -3.76 -13.46
N ASP A 28 -24.35 -2.71 -14.25
CA ASP A 28 -25.23 -2.29 -15.36
C ASP A 28 -25.28 -3.33 -16.51
N GLN A 29 -24.24 -4.16 -16.65
CA GLN A 29 -24.12 -5.16 -17.73
C GLN A 29 -24.53 -6.58 -17.31
N GLY A 30 -24.92 -6.80 -16.04
CA GLY A 30 -25.36 -8.11 -15.53
C GLY A 30 -24.26 -9.17 -15.40
N THR A 31 -23.01 -8.82 -15.68
CA THR A 31 -21.83 -9.70 -15.61
C THR A 31 -20.98 -9.33 -14.40
N ALA A 32 -21.46 -9.69 -13.20
CA ALA A 32 -20.75 -9.37 -11.97
C ALA A 32 -19.53 -10.28 -11.76
N SER A 33 -18.32 -9.81 -12.06
CA SER A 33 -17.09 -10.32 -11.45
C SER A 33 -16.82 -9.64 -10.09
N ALA A 34 -17.87 -9.50 -9.29
CA ALA A 34 -17.88 -8.81 -7.99
C ALA A 34 -16.74 -9.20 -7.02
N PRO A 35 -16.28 -10.48 -6.95
CA PRO A 35 -15.22 -10.86 -6.02
C PRO A 35 -13.87 -10.20 -6.31
N ILE A 36 -13.49 -10.06 -7.58
CA ILE A 36 -12.20 -9.50 -7.98
C ILE A 36 -12.17 -8.00 -7.70
N ALA A 37 -13.25 -7.30 -8.04
CA ALA A 37 -13.34 -5.87 -7.80
C ALA A 37 -13.42 -5.54 -6.30
N LEU A 38 -14.12 -6.34 -5.50
CA LEU A 38 -14.11 -6.18 -4.05
C LEU A 38 -12.71 -6.38 -3.46
N LEU A 39 -11.95 -7.36 -3.96
CA LEU A 39 -10.56 -7.58 -3.56
C LEU A 39 -9.66 -6.40 -3.93
N SER A 40 -9.73 -5.92 -5.18
CA SER A 40 -8.96 -4.75 -5.63
C SER A 40 -9.31 -3.49 -4.83
N PHE A 41 -10.59 -3.28 -4.52
CA PHE A 41 -11.02 -2.19 -3.66
C PHE A 41 -10.43 -2.30 -2.24
N ALA A 42 -10.51 -3.48 -1.62
CA ALA A 42 -9.95 -3.72 -0.30
C ALA A 42 -8.42 -3.50 -0.26
N ILE A 43 -7.71 -3.93 -1.31
CA ILE A 43 -6.27 -3.67 -1.48
C ILE A 43 -6.00 -2.16 -1.59
N GLY A 44 -6.78 -1.44 -2.40
CA GLY A 44 -6.65 0.02 -2.54
C GLY A 44 -6.80 0.76 -1.21
N ILE A 45 -7.81 0.41 -0.41
CA ILE A 45 -8.00 0.97 0.95
C ILE A 45 -6.84 0.57 1.87
N GLY A 46 -6.41 -0.69 1.82
CA GLY A 46 -5.26 -1.18 2.59
C GLY A 46 -3.98 -0.40 2.28
N SER A 47 -3.72 -0.09 1.00
CA SER A 47 -2.58 0.71 0.56
C SER A 47 -2.62 2.15 1.10
N VAL A 48 -3.80 2.77 1.18
CA VAL A 48 -3.96 4.10 1.81
C VAL A 48 -3.61 4.04 3.29
N VAL A 49 -4.15 3.07 4.04
CA VAL A 49 -3.86 2.88 5.47
C VAL A 49 -2.38 2.62 5.70
N LEU A 50 -1.77 1.77 4.87
CA LEU A 50 -0.34 1.47 4.96
C LEU A 50 0.53 2.67 4.61
N GLY A 51 0.15 3.48 3.63
CA GLY A 51 0.84 4.74 3.34
C GLY A 51 0.85 5.68 4.54
N ILE A 52 -0.27 5.78 5.27
CA ILE A 52 -0.34 6.55 6.53
C ILE A 52 0.59 5.95 7.58
N LEU A 53 0.55 4.62 7.81
CA LEU A 53 1.39 3.95 8.80
C LEU A 53 2.89 4.08 8.49
N VAL A 54 3.27 3.95 7.22
CA VAL A 54 4.65 4.13 6.74
C VAL A 54 5.13 5.56 6.98
N ARG A 55 4.24 6.54 6.90
CA ARG A 55 4.55 7.94 7.21
C ARG A 55 4.98 8.14 8.67
N TYR A 56 4.40 7.35 9.58
CA TYR A 56 4.78 7.30 10.99
C TYR A 56 5.94 6.33 11.29
N GLY A 57 6.58 5.76 10.26
CA GLY A 57 7.68 4.80 10.43
C GLY A 57 7.23 3.42 10.91
N ALA A 58 5.93 3.11 10.86
CA ALA A 58 5.37 1.84 11.30
C ALA A 58 5.02 0.91 10.11
N ALA A 59 4.80 -0.37 10.41
CA ALA A 59 4.24 -1.39 9.50
C ALA A 59 4.94 -1.56 8.13
N TRP A 60 6.22 -1.16 8.01
CA TRP A 60 6.93 -1.19 6.72
C TRP A 60 7.02 -2.60 6.09
N LEU A 61 7.19 -3.65 6.91
CA LEU A 61 7.20 -5.04 6.41
C LEU A 61 5.87 -5.43 5.78
N VAL A 62 4.78 -5.02 6.41
CA VAL A 62 3.43 -5.24 5.89
C VAL A 62 3.25 -4.44 4.60
N ALA A 63 3.71 -3.19 4.58
CA ALA A 63 3.67 -2.34 3.39
C ALA A 63 4.42 -2.97 2.21
N VAL A 64 5.63 -3.50 2.42
CA VAL A 64 6.39 -4.19 1.37
C VAL A 64 5.61 -5.38 0.80
N ASN A 65 5.02 -6.21 1.66
CA ASN A 65 4.26 -7.38 1.18
C ASN A 65 3.00 -6.97 0.41
N VAL A 66 2.23 -6.04 0.94
CA VAL A 66 0.99 -5.59 0.30
C VAL A 66 1.28 -4.90 -1.03
N VAL A 67 2.29 -4.03 -1.10
CA VAL A 67 2.70 -3.36 -2.35
C VAL A 67 3.25 -4.35 -3.36
N ALA A 68 3.99 -5.37 -2.94
CA ALA A 68 4.48 -6.39 -3.85
C ALA A 68 3.33 -7.20 -4.48
N VAL A 69 2.32 -7.56 -3.68
CA VAL A 69 1.12 -8.25 -4.19
C VAL A 69 0.30 -7.33 -5.09
N ALA A 70 0.06 -6.09 -4.67
CA ALA A 70 -0.68 -5.10 -5.46
C ALA A 70 0.00 -4.86 -6.82
N GLY A 71 1.29 -4.52 -6.83
CA GLY A 71 2.05 -4.30 -8.05
C GLY A 71 2.10 -5.53 -8.94
N PHE A 72 2.22 -6.74 -8.37
CA PHE A 72 2.13 -7.98 -9.16
C PHE A 72 0.78 -8.14 -9.86
N LEU A 73 -0.33 -7.89 -9.16
CA LEU A 73 -1.68 -7.98 -9.72
C LEU A 73 -1.88 -6.93 -10.82
N GLU A 74 -1.40 -5.71 -10.61
CA GLU A 74 -1.52 -4.61 -11.57
C GLU A 74 -0.71 -4.88 -12.86
N ILE A 75 0.55 -5.31 -12.74
CA ILE A 75 1.39 -5.67 -13.89
C ILE A 75 0.79 -6.87 -14.64
N SER A 76 0.26 -7.86 -13.92
CA SER A 76 -0.35 -9.06 -14.51
C SER A 76 -1.60 -8.77 -15.33
N SER A 77 -2.23 -7.60 -15.15
CA SER A 77 -3.40 -7.20 -15.95
C SER A 77 -3.04 -6.89 -17.41
N TRP A 78 -1.77 -6.59 -17.73
CA TRP A 78 -1.30 -6.16 -19.05
C TRP A 78 -2.05 -4.96 -19.65
N THR A 79 -2.76 -4.20 -18.84
CA THR A 79 -3.42 -2.96 -19.25
C THR A 79 -2.48 -1.77 -19.10
N ALA A 80 -2.68 -0.70 -19.87
CA ALA A 80 -1.87 0.50 -19.75
C ALA A 80 -1.89 1.11 -18.34
N LEU A 81 -3.07 1.11 -17.68
CA LEU A 81 -3.23 1.57 -16.30
C LEU A 81 -2.57 0.63 -15.30
N GLY A 82 -2.76 -0.69 -15.45
CA GLY A 82 -2.13 -1.67 -14.56
C GLY A 82 -0.61 -1.67 -14.67
N LEU A 83 -0.04 -1.45 -15.86
CA LEU A 83 1.40 -1.28 -16.01
C LEU A 83 1.89 0.01 -15.34
N LEU A 84 1.16 1.13 -15.50
CA LEU A 84 1.51 2.39 -14.86
C LEU A 84 1.52 2.27 -13.33
N PHE A 85 0.42 1.78 -12.74
CA PHE A 85 0.30 1.62 -11.29
C PHE A 85 1.28 0.58 -10.75
N GLY A 86 1.48 -0.52 -11.50
CA GLY A 86 2.46 -1.54 -11.16
C GLY A 86 3.90 -1.01 -11.14
N ILE A 87 4.27 -0.12 -12.07
CA ILE A 87 5.57 0.56 -12.07
C ILE A 87 5.69 1.48 -10.85
N LEU A 88 4.63 2.21 -10.49
CA LEU A 88 4.62 3.05 -9.29
C LEU A 88 4.81 2.22 -8.02
N ASP A 89 4.19 1.06 -7.92
CA ASP A 89 4.38 0.12 -6.81
C ASP A 89 5.81 -0.41 -6.75
N VAL A 90 6.45 -0.69 -7.90
CA VAL A 90 7.89 -1.03 -7.94
C VAL A 90 8.74 0.14 -7.41
N VAL A 91 8.42 1.38 -7.77
CA VAL A 91 9.11 2.58 -7.23
C VAL A 91 8.91 2.68 -5.71
N VAL A 92 7.72 2.41 -5.19
CA VAL A 92 7.44 2.36 -3.75
C VAL A 92 8.29 1.29 -3.07
N LEU A 93 8.35 0.07 -3.61
CA LEU A 93 9.18 -1.00 -3.07
C LEU A 93 10.65 -0.58 -3.01
N LEU A 94 11.18 -0.02 -4.10
CA LEU A 94 12.55 0.49 -4.14
C LEU A 94 12.78 1.58 -3.11
N ALA A 95 11.84 2.50 -2.93
CA ALA A 95 11.93 3.56 -1.92
C ALA A 95 11.91 2.99 -0.49
N LEU A 96 10.99 2.06 -0.18
CA LEU A 96 10.92 1.37 1.11
C LEU A 96 12.21 0.58 1.40
N PHE A 97 12.76 -0.10 0.39
CA PHE A 97 14.03 -0.83 0.49
C PHE A 97 15.28 0.04 0.45
N ARG A 98 15.18 1.32 0.08
CA ARG A 98 16.30 2.28 0.13
C ARG A 98 16.33 3.01 1.46
N GLU A 99 15.18 3.39 1.97
CA GLU A 99 15.06 4.21 3.19
C GLU A 99 14.97 3.40 4.49
N ARG A 100 15.02 2.07 4.40
CA ARG A 100 15.46 1.10 5.43
C ARG A 100 15.60 1.69 6.87
N PRO A 101 14.49 1.86 7.63
CA PRO A 101 14.52 2.41 9.00
C PRO A 101 15.20 1.52 10.05
N TRP A 102 15.73 0.35 9.68
CA TRP A 102 16.35 -0.58 10.62
C TRP A 102 17.62 -0.07 11.31
N PHE A 103 18.06 1.16 11.02
CA PHE A 103 19.10 1.83 11.80
C PHE A 103 18.56 2.72 12.95
N THR A 104 17.25 3.00 13.02
CA THR A 104 16.67 3.82 14.11
C THR A 104 15.79 3.04 15.08
N TRP A 105 15.40 1.80 14.75
CA TRP A 105 14.79 0.90 15.72
C TRP A 105 15.90 0.24 16.57
N SER A 106 16.13 0.78 17.77
CA SER A 106 16.89 0.12 18.84
C SER A 106 15.90 -0.47 19.86
N PRO A 107 16.00 -1.76 20.23
CA PRO A 107 15.30 -2.34 21.37
C PRO A 107 15.56 -1.57 22.68
N GLU A 108 16.73 -0.94 22.81
CA GLU A 108 17.18 -0.22 24.02
C GLU A 108 16.39 1.08 24.22
N ALA A 109 15.94 1.74 23.14
CA ALA A 109 15.12 2.95 23.21
C ALA A 109 13.71 2.70 23.80
N ARG A 110 13.29 1.44 23.90
CA ARG A 110 12.02 1.04 24.54
C ARG A 110 12.20 0.76 26.03
N SER A 111 13.28 0.09 26.41
CA SER A 111 13.58 -0.18 27.84
C SER A 111 13.80 1.10 28.62
N GLU A 112 14.45 2.11 28.04
CA GLU A 112 14.65 3.41 28.72
C GLU A 112 13.34 4.16 29.02
N ARG A 113 12.26 3.91 28.27
CA ARG A 113 10.94 4.52 28.53
C ARG A 113 10.13 3.77 29.58
N GLU A 114 10.42 2.49 29.78
CA GLU A 114 9.76 1.65 30.78
C GLU A 114 10.46 1.78 32.15
N ASP A 115 11.78 2.02 32.17
CA ASP A 115 12.57 2.15 33.39
C ASP A 115 12.68 3.60 33.92
N GLY A 116 12.40 4.62 33.10
CA GLY A 116 12.51 6.05 33.49
C GLY A 116 11.24 6.67 34.10
N GLY A 117 10.24 5.87 34.46
CA GLY A 117 8.93 6.29 34.95
C GLY A 117 8.74 6.29 36.47
N GLU A 118 9.78 5.94 37.23
CA GLU A 118 9.79 5.99 38.69
C GLU A 118 10.93 6.93 39.12
N ASP A 119 10.60 8.20 39.37
CA ASP A 119 11.18 9.09 40.39
C ASP A 119 10.45 10.44 40.42
#